data_AF-A0A6J1WZ75-F1
#
_entry.id   AF-A0A6J1WZ75-F1
#
_cell.length_a   1.000
_cell.length_b   1.000
_cell.length_c   1.000
_cell.angle_alpha   90.00
_cell.angle_beta   90.00
_cell.angle_gamma   90.00
#
_symmetry.space_group_name_H-M   'P 1'
#
loop_
_entity.id
_entity.type
_entity.pdbx_description
1 polymer ?
#
loop_
_entity_poly.entity_id
_entity_poly.type
_entity_poly.pdbx_seq_one_letter_code
_entity_poly.pdbx_strand_id
1 'polypeptide(L)'
;EWTHLCGGGIIPPIWRRNQTGTHGGEDGDGGDLVGGGGGNGGGGAGAPPPLAKINECMLRNGICGLGDCVDKDVGYQCECWDGAEETENEGNPTCIDIDECALGYCRGGTCVNKPGGFECRCPPGFDPVENGLRCSDQNECEMTNGGMCTNGVCSNGEDG
;
A
#
# COMPACT_ATOMS: atom_id res chain seq x y z
N GLU A 1 9.31 -39.19 25.73
CA GLU A 1 10.59 -38.55 26.08
C GLU A 1 11.08 -37.75 24.87
N TRP A 2 11.16 -36.42 24.74
CA TRP A 2 10.93 -35.20 25.52
C TRP A 2 10.64 -34.09 24.47
N THR A 3 9.48 -33.43 24.49
CA THR A 3 9.23 -31.97 24.73
C THR A 3 10.00 -30.90 23.93
N HIS A 4 9.22 -29.93 23.43
CA HIS A 4 9.46 -28.52 23.06
C HIS A 4 10.79 -27.85 23.46
N LEU A 5 11.26 -26.88 22.65
CA LEU A 5 11.45 -25.45 23.04
C LEU A 5 12.00 -24.57 21.88
N CYS A 6 11.55 -23.31 21.84
CA CYS A 6 11.83 -22.27 20.85
C CYS A 6 13.19 -21.55 21.01
N GLY A 7 13.65 -20.85 19.95
CA GLY A 7 14.61 -19.73 19.99
C GLY A 7 15.55 -19.74 18.77
N GLY A 8 15.87 -18.67 18.03
CA GLY A 8 15.55 -17.24 18.09
C GLY A 8 16.40 -16.55 17.01
N GLY A 9 15.78 -16.02 15.96
CA GLY A 9 16.43 -15.27 14.88
C GLY A 9 16.59 -13.79 15.23
N ILE A 10 17.72 -13.20 14.83
CA ILE A 10 18.18 -11.87 15.27
C ILE A 10 17.26 -10.77 14.73
N ILE A 11 16.69 -9.99 15.65
CA ILE A 11 15.80 -8.84 15.39
C ILE A 11 16.65 -7.54 15.45
N PRO A 12 16.51 -6.58 14.51
CA PRO A 12 17.17 -5.27 14.59
C PRO A 12 16.69 -4.45 15.81
N PRO A 13 17.52 -3.56 16.40
CA PRO A 13 17.46 -3.21 17.83
C PRO A 13 16.29 -2.32 18.30
N ILE A 14 15.21 -2.17 17.53
CA ILE A 14 14.00 -1.43 17.95
C ILE A 14 12.75 -2.30 18.13
N TRP A 15 12.78 -3.57 17.74
CA TRP A 15 11.61 -4.45 17.78
C TRP A 15 11.59 -5.39 19.01
N ARG A 16 11.91 -4.87 20.19
CA ARG A 16 11.56 -5.57 21.44
C ARG A 16 10.14 -5.22 21.83
N ARG A 17 9.22 -6.11 21.46
CA ARG A 17 7.85 -6.16 21.99
C ARG A 17 7.91 -6.26 23.51
N ASN A 18 7.33 -5.29 24.21
CA ASN A 18 6.75 -5.52 25.53
C ASN A 18 5.25 -5.74 25.34
N GLN A 19 4.87 -6.99 25.05
CA GLN A 19 3.48 -7.43 25.13
C GLN A 19 3.21 -7.92 26.55
N THR A 20 2.38 -7.20 27.28
CA THR A 20 1.37 -7.79 28.16
C THR A 20 0.18 -6.85 28.20
N GLY A 21 -0.86 -7.19 27.45
CA GLY A 21 -2.19 -6.64 27.70
C GLY A 21 -2.84 -7.36 28.87
N THR A 22 -3.80 -6.70 29.51
CA THR A 22 -4.90 -7.35 30.22
C THR A 22 -6.14 -6.48 30.04
N HIS A 23 -7.16 -7.07 29.41
CA HIS A 23 -8.54 -6.65 29.57
C HIS A 23 -8.96 -6.91 31.01
N GLY A 24 -9.80 -6.05 31.58
CA GLY A 24 -10.39 -6.26 32.90
C GLY A 24 -11.15 -5.03 33.34
N GLY A 25 -12.44 -4.97 33.00
CA GLY A 25 -13.37 -4.07 33.66
C GLY A 25 -13.79 -4.67 35.00
N GLU A 26 -14.03 -3.81 35.99
CA GLU A 26 -14.81 -4.12 37.18
C GLU A 26 -15.57 -2.85 37.59
N ASP A 27 -16.90 -3.00 37.61
CA ASP A 27 -17.84 -2.06 38.21
C ASP A 27 -17.68 -2.09 39.73
N GLY A 28 -17.57 -0.91 40.35
CA GLY A 28 -17.38 -0.77 41.80
C GLY A 28 -18.15 0.43 42.34
N ASP A 29 -19.41 0.20 42.70
CA ASP A 29 -20.21 1.04 43.59
C ASP A 29 -19.58 1.12 44.99
N GLY A 30 -19.54 2.32 45.57
CA GLY A 30 -19.41 2.49 47.02
C GLY A 30 -18.59 3.70 47.47
N GLY A 31 -19.27 4.74 47.96
CA GLY A 31 -18.59 5.81 48.70
C GLY A 31 -19.42 7.08 48.91
N ASP A 32 -20.52 6.98 49.67
CA ASP A 32 -21.21 8.12 50.27
C ASP A 32 -20.29 8.82 51.28
N LEU A 33 -19.96 10.09 51.04
CA LEU A 33 -19.37 10.99 52.03
C LEU A 33 -20.05 12.36 51.93
N VAL A 34 -21.08 12.54 52.76
CA VAL A 34 -21.61 13.86 53.13
C VAL A 34 -20.56 14.62 53.93
N GLY A 35 -20.05 15.71 53.36
CA GLY A 35 -19.21 16.69 54.04
C GLY A 35 -19.47 18.09 53.47
N GLY A 36 -20.19 18.92 54.23
CA GLY A 36 -20.55 20.28 53.83
C GLY A 36 -19.37 21.23 53.70
N GLY A 37 -19.57 22.28 52.91
CA GLY A 37 -18.65 23.42 52.81
C GLY A 37 -18.96 24.27 51.59
N GLY A 38 -19.63 25.40 51.80
CA GLY A 38 -19.87 26.39 50.76
C GLY A 38 -18.56 26.93 50.19
N GLY A 39 -18.45 26.88 48.87
CA GLY A 39 -17.40 27.52 48.09
C GLY A 39 -17.99 28.00 46.79
N ASN A 40 -18.29 29.30 46.72
CA ASN A 40 -18.65 29.99 45.50
C ASN A 40 -17.36 30.08 44.65
N GLY A 41 -17.25 29.23 43.65
CA GLY A 41 -16.12 29.20 42.72
C GLY A 41 -16.65 28.84 41.34
N GLY A 42 -16.67 29.83 40.44
CA GLY A 42 -17.17 29.68 39.09
C GLY A 42 -16.48 28.52 38.36
N GLY A 43 -17.22 27.43 38.19
CA GLY A 43 -16.90 26.36 37.26
C GLY A 43 -17.11 26.86 35.85
N GLY A 44 -16.15 27.63 35.33
CA GLY A 44 -15.97 27.71 33.90
C GLY A 44 -15.68 26.29 33.44
N ALA A 45 -16.63 25.68 32.73
CA ALA A 45 -16.38 24.51 31.93
C ALA A 45 -15.33 24.92 30.89
N GLY A 46 -14.06 24.84 31.28
CA GLY A 46 -12.95 24.91 30.35
C GLY A 46 -13.26 23.84 29.32
N ALA A 47 -13.40 24.27 28.06
CA ALA A 47 -13.47 23.34 26.95
C ALA A 47 -12.35 22.31 27.16
N PRO A 48 -12.63 21.01 26.94
CA PRO A 48 -11.58 20.01 27.01
C PRO A 48 -10.39 20.52 26.21
N PRO A 49 -9.15 20.35 26.70
CA PRO A 49 -7.97 20.79 25.99
C PRO A 49 -8.09 20.29 24.55
N PRO A 50 -7.81 21.14 23.54
CA PRO A 50 -7.90 20.71 22.16
C PRO A 50 -7.10 19.43 22.06
N LEU A 51 -7.74 18.35 21.57
CA LEU A 51 -7.06 17.09 21.33
C LEU A 51 -5.80 17.44 20.57
N ALA A 52 -4.65 17.18 21.18
CA ALA A 52 -3.37 17.55 20.60
C ALA A 52 -3.36 16.97 19.19
N LYS A 53 -3.27 17.84 18.17
CA LYS A 53 -3.27 17.41 16.77
C LYS A 53 -2.09 16.48 16.58
N ILE A 54 -2.39 15.20 16.54
CA ILE A 54 -1.41 14.14 16.45
C ILE A 54 -1.14 13.94 14.97
N ASN A 55 0.11 14.10 14.55
CA ASN A 55 0.47 13.92 13.16
C ASN A 55 0.90 12.48 12.93
N GLU A 56 0.00 11.67 12.38
CA GLU A 56 0.25 10.24 12.15
C GLU A 56 1.37 10.02 11.13
N CYS A 57 1.55 10.94 10.17
CA CYS A 57 2.60 10.87 9.16
C CYS A 57 4.01 10.99 9.77
N MET A 58 4.17 11.77 10.83
CA MET A 58 5.42 11.87 11.59
C MET A 58 5.62 10.72 12.58
N LEU A 59 4.53 10.14 13.09
CA LEU A 59 4.56 9.05 14.07
C LEU A 59 4.80 7.67 13.43
N ARG A 60 4.22 7.43 12.25
CA ARG A 60 4.35 6.19 11.50
C ARG A 60 4.78 6.49 10.07
N ASN A 61 6.09 6.59 9.90
CA ASN A 61 6.69 6.71 8.58
C ASN A 61 6.34 5.48 7.72
N GLY A 62 5.82 5.71 6.51
CA GLY A 62 5.38 4.65 5.60
C GLY A 62 4.03 4.02 5.93
N ILE A 63 3.20 4.64 6.76
CA ILE A 63 1.84 4.14 7.09
C ILE A 63 0.96 3.93 5.85
N CYS A 64 1.21 4.71 4.79
CA CYS A 64 0.47 4.66 3.54
C CYS A 64 1.00 3.65 2.51
N GLY A 65 2.08 2.92 2.77
CA GLY A 65 2.63 1.96 1.80
C GLY A 65 3.13 2.66 0.53
N LEU A 66 2.48 2.39 -0.61
CA LEU A 66 2.77 3.01 -1.92
C LEU A 66 2.03 4.35 -2.10
N GLY A 67 2.13 5.23 -1.11
CA GLY A 67 1.46 6.52 -1.14
C GLY A 67 2.03 7.51 -0.14
N ASP A 68 1.70 8.77 -0.35
CA ASP A 68 2.09 9.88 0.52
C ASP A 68 1.07 10.06 1.64
N CYS A 69 1.56 10.29 2.86
CA CYS A 69 0.71 10.53 4.02
C CYS A 69 0.38 12.02 4.14
N VAL A 70 -0.91 12.31 4.33
CA VAL A 70 -1.44 13.66 4.55
C VAL A 70 -2.11 13.75 5.92
N ASP A 71 -1.52 14.58 6.78
CA ASP A 71 -2.02 14.90 8.11
C ASP A 71 -3.33 15.69 8.04
N LYS A 72 -4.40 15.20 8.67
CA LYS A 72 -5.71 15.86 8.70
C LYS A 72 -6.02 16.34 10.11
N ASP A 73 -7.09 17.12 10.25
CA ASP A 73 -7.53 17.57 11.58
C ASP A 73 -8.14 16.43 12.42
N VAL A 74 -8.60 15.37 11.74
CA VAL A 74 -9.09 14.13 12.35
C VAL A 74 -8.46 12.96 11.60
N GLY A 75 -7.42 12.37 12.18
CA GLY A 75 -6.68 11.27 11.56
C GLY A 75 -5.77 11.72 10.42
N TYR A 76 -5.50 10.80 9.50
CA TYR A 76 -4.69 11.02 8.32
C TYR A 76 -5.35 10.41 7.08
N GLN A 77 -4.87 10.82 5.91
CA GLN A 77 -5.27 10.27 4.61
C GLN A 77 -4.02 9.81 3.86
N CYS A 78 -4.17 8.81 3.00
CA CYS A 78 -3.14 8.44 2.04
C CYS A 78 -3.50 8.94 0.64
N GLU A 79 -2.54 9.57 -0.02
CA GLU A 79 -2.59 9.88 -1.44
C GLU A 79 -1.76 8.84 -2.18
N CYS A 80 -2.45 7.87 -2.80
CA CYS A 80 -1.80 6.76 -3.49
C CYS A 80 -1.07 7.21 -4.74
N TRP A 81 0.10 6.62 -4.99
CA TRP A 81 0.85 6.84 -6.22
C TRP A 81 0.14 6.18 -7.42
N ASP A 82 0.51 6.59 -8.64
CA ASP A 82 0.01 5.96 -9.85
C ASP A 82 0.29 4.44 -9.83
N GLY A 83 -0.71 3.63 -10.17
CA GLY A 83 -0.63 2.16 -10.11
C GLY A 83 -0.92 1.57 -8.71
N ALA A 84 -1.29 2.39 -7.73
CA ALA A 84 -1.75 1.93 -6.42
C ALA A 84 -3.20 2.31 -6.15
N GLU A 85 -3.92 1.48 -5.40
CA GLU A 85 -5.30 1.72 -4.97
C GLU A 85 -5.40 1.91 -3.45
N GLU A 86 -6.37 2.71 -3.04
CA GLU A 86 -6.69 2.94 -1.63
C GLU A 86 -7.42 1.72 -1.05
N THR A 87 -6.90 1.22 0.06
CA THR A 87 -7.46 0.12 0.82
C THR A 87 -7.37 0.42 2.32
N GLU A 88 -7.96 -0.44 3.14
CA GLU A 88 -7.90 -0.33 4.58
C GLU A 88 -7.18 -1.55 5.16
N ASN A 89 -6.12 -1.32 5.93
CA ASN A 89 -5.47 -2.36 6.71
C ASN A 89 -5.77 -2.13 8.20
N GLU A 90 -6.54 -3.04 8.80
CA GLU A 90 -6.95 -2.95 10.21
C GLU A 90 -7.66 -1.60 10.54
N GLY A 91 -8.46 -1.08 9.61
CA GLY A 91 -9.19 0.19 9.74
C GLY A 91 -8.31 1.44 9.54
N ASN A 92 -7.12 1.28 9.00
CA ASN A 92 -6.20 2.37 8.66
C ASN A 92 -6.11 2.51 7.14
N PRO A 93 -6.30 3.72 6.56
CA PRO A 93 -6.14 3.92 5.13
C PRO A 93 -4.68 3.63 4.73
N THR A 94 -4.52 2.93 3.61
CA THR A 94 -3.22 2.53 3.07
C THR A 94 -3.32 2.32 1.56
N CYS A 95 -2.19 2.40 0.85
CA CYS A 95 -2.13 2.21 -0.59
C CYS A 95 -1.43 0.90 -0.93
N ILE A 96 -2.12 0.04 -1.66
CA ILE A 96 -1.57 -1.21 -2.18
C ILE A 96 -1.40 -1.15 -3.69
N ASP A 97 -0.45 -1.91 -4.18
CA ASP A 97 -0.17 -2.04 -5.60
C ASP A 97 -1.35 -2.70 -6.33
N ILE A 98 -1.73 -2.16 -7.48
CA ILE A 98 -2.72 -2.77 -8.37
C ILE A 98 -2.00 -3.84 -9.17
N ASP A 99 -2.40 -5.11 -9.04
CA ASP A 99 -1.81 -6.17 -9.85
C ASP A 99 -2.40 -6.16 -11.27
N GLU A 100 -1.77 -5.40 -12.16
CA GLU A 100 -2.20 -5.29 -13.56
C GLU A 100 -2.05 -6.62 -14.34
N CYS A 101 -1.18 -7.51 -13.87
CA CYS A 101 -1.04 -8.85 -14.43
C CYS A 101 -2.26 -9.71 -14.11
N ALA A 102 -2.79 -9.62 -12.89
CA ALA A 102 -4.03 -10.29 -12.51
C ALA A 102 -5.25 -9.76 -13.30
N LEU A 103 -5.23 -8.48 -13.68
CA LEU A 103 -6.25 -7.85 -14.53
C LEU A 103 -6.10 -8.18 -16.02
N GLY A 104 -4.98 -8.78 -16.43
CA GLY A 104 -4.74 -9.21 -17.81
C GLY A 104 -4.45 -8.06 -18.78
N TYR A 105 -3.83 -6.97 -18.29
CA TYR A 105 -3.46 -5.84 -19.14
C TYR A 105 -2.35 -6.23 -20.15
N CYS A 106 -1.36 -7.04 -19.74
CA CYS A 106 -0.34 -7.58 -20.62
C CYS A 106 -0.90 -8.69 -21.53
N ARG A 107 -0.97 -8.43 -22.84
CA ARG A 107 -1.37 -9.41 -23.87
C ARG A 107 -0.22 -9.71 -24.82
N GLY A 108 -0.06 -10.99 -25.15
CA GLY A 108 0.97 -11.46 -26.10
C GLY A 108 2.38 -11.57 -25.51
N GLY A 109 2.54 -11.38 -24.20
CA GLY A 109 3.83 -11.46 -23.52
C GLY A 109 3.73 -12.07 -22.12
N THR A 110 4.87 -12.17 -21.44
CA THR A 110 4.94 -12.58 -20.03
C THR A 110 4.82 -11.34 -19.14
N CYS A 111 3.79 -11.30 -18.30
CA CYS A 111 3.57 -10.19 -17.38
C CYS A 111 4.38 -10.35 -16.08
N VAL A 112 4.98 -9.26 -15.61
CA VAL A 112 5.67 -9.18 -14.32
C VAL A 112 5.15 -7.98 -13.55
N ASN A 113 4.44 -8.21 -12.45
CA ASN A 113 3.91 -7.14 -11.61
C ASN A 113 5.04 -6.49 -10.78
N LYS A 114 5.03 -5.16 -10.62
CA LYS A 114 5.99 -4.42 -9.80
C LYS A 114 5.27 -3.35 -8.98
N PRO A 115 5.86 -2.89 -7.86
CA PRO A 115 5.29 -1.78 -7.11
C PRO A 115 5.22 -0.50 -7.96
N GLY A 116 4.01 0.04 -8.15
CA GLY A 116 3.72 1.22 -8.97
C GLY A 116 3.51 0.92 -10.47
N GLY A 117 3.27 -0.34 -10.84
CA GLY A 117 2.90 -0.76 -12.20
C GLY A 117 3.57 -2.04 -12.68
N PHE A 118 3.36 -2.43 -13.94
CA PHE A 118 3.83 -3.73 -14.45
C PHE A 118 4.81 -3.63 -15.62
N GLU A 119 5.51 -4.73 -15.89
CA GLU A 119 6.34 -4.92 -17.08
C GLU A 119 5.79 -6.08 -17.92
N CYS A 120 5.43 -5.81 -19.18
CA CYS A 120 5.09 -6.84 -20.15
C CYS A 120 6.33 -7.21 -20.97
N ARG A 121 6.82 -8.45 -20.80
CA ARG A 121 7.96 -8.96 -21.57
C ARG A 121 7.49 -9.61 -22.85
N CYS A 122 7.77 -8.96 -23.97
CA CYS A 122 7.41 -9.47 -25.28
C CYS A 122 8.37 -10.58 -25.76
N PRO A 123 7.85 -11.61 -26.45
CA PRO A 123 8.69 -12.60 -27.11
C PRO A 123 9.49 -11.95 -28.26
N PRO A 124 10.55 -12.62 -28.76
CA PRO A 124 11.26 -12.18 -29.95
C PRO A 124 10.28 -11.95 -31.12
N GLY A 125 10.53 -10.91 -31.93
CA GLY A 125 9.63 -10.50 -33.03
C GLY A 125 8.49 -9.56 -32.61
N PHE A 126 8.25 -9.38 -31.30
CA PHE A 126 7.18 -8.52 -30.80
C PHE A 126 7.73 -7.32 -30.04
N ASP A 127 7.17 -6.15 -30.30
CA ASP A 127 7.49 -4.91 -29.60
C ASP A 127 6.45 -4.51 -28.55
N PRO A 128 6.90 -3.89 -27.45
CA PRO A 128 6.01 -3.24 -26.50
C PRO A 128 5.31 -2.03 -27.14
N VAL A 129 3.99 -2.07 -27.22
CA VAL A 129 3.12 -0.96 -27.64
C VAL A 129 2.36 -0.38 -26.44
N GLU A 130 1.79 0.81 -26.62
CA GLU A 130 1.01 1.51 -25.58
C GLU A 130 1.80 1.68 -24.27
N ASN A 131 3.07 2.14 -24.35
CA ASN A 131 4.00 2.24 -23.20
C ASN A 131 4.40 0.90 -22.56
N GLY A 132 4.35 -0.21 -23.30
CA GLY A 132 4.71 -1.53 -22.79
C GLY A 132 3.58 -2.24 -22.07
N LEU A 133 2.34 -1.79 -22.27
CA LEU A 133 1.14 -2.45 -21.77
C LEU A 133 0.78 -3.67 -22.63
N ARG A 134 1.20 -3.72 -23.90
CA ARG A 134 0.89 -4.81 -24.82
C ARG A 134 2.09 -5.17 -25.70
N CYS A 135 2.11 -6.40 -26.19
CA CYS A 135 3.03 -6.81 -27.24
C CYS A 135 2.30 -6.80 -28.58
N SER A 136 2.88 -6.12 -29.56
CA SER A 136 2.44 -6.15 -30.96
C SER A 136 3.55 -6.69 -31.82
N ASP A 137 3.18 -7.48 -32.81
CA ASP A 137 4.10 -7.99 -33.82
C ASP A 137 4.83 -6.84 -34.53
N GLN A 138 6.14 -7.00 -34.73
CA GLN A 138 6.93 -6.03 -35.48
C GLN A 138 6.76 -6.26 -36.96
N ASN A 139 6.31 -5.23 -37.69
CA ASN A 139 6.15 -5.38 -39.13
C ASN A 139 7.48 -5.31 -39.86
N GLU A 140 8.06 -6.48 -40.16
CA GLU A 140 9.35 -6.61 -40.82
C GLU A 140 9.36 -5.96 -42.21
N CYS A 141 8.19 -5.94 -42.86
CA CYS A 141 8.00 -5.28 -44.15
C CYS A 141 8.12 -3.77 -44.04
N GLU A 142 7.56 -3.17 -42.98
CA GLU A 142 7.71 -1.74 -42.70
C GLU A 142 9.13 -1.40 -42.23
N MET A 143 9.72 -2.21 -41.35
CA MET A 143 11.07 -1.99 -40.83
C MET A 143 12.14 -1.96 -41.92
N THR A 144 12.00 -2.81 -42.93
CA THR A 144 12.98 -2.91 -44.02
C THR A 144 12.58 -2.16 -45.29
N ASN A 145 11.45 -1.46 -45.26
CA ASN A 145 10.87 -0.79 -46.44
C ASN A 145 10.76 -1.75 -47.65
N GLY A 146 10.38 -3.00 -47.39
CA GLY A 146 10.32 -4.07 -48.40
C GLY A 146 11.68 -4.60 -48.88
N GLY A 147 12.79 -4.17 -48.28
CA GLY A 147 14.16 -4.53 -48.68
C GLY A 147 14.53 -6.00 -48.48
N MET A 148 13.74 -6.77 -47.74
CA MET A 148 13.96 -8.21 -47.56
C MET A 148 13.53 -9.06 -48.77
N CYS A 149 12.78 -8.51 -49.74
CA CYS A 149 12.29 -9.25 -50.89
C CYS A 149 12.77 -8.62 -52.22
N THR A 150 13.63 -9.31 -52.97
CA THR A 150 14.19 -8.78 -54.23
C THR A 150 13.20 -8.83 -55.40
N ASN A 151 12.17 -9.70 -55.34
CA ASN A 151 11.11 -9.85 -56.35
C ASN A 151 9.80 -10.42 -55.74
N GLY A 152 9.51 -10.12 -54.47
CA GLY A 152 8.35 -10.67 -53.75
C GLY A 152 7.49 -9.57 -53.12
N VAL A 153 6.23 -9.90 -52.83
CA VAL A 153 5.38 -9.06 -51.96
C VAL A 153 5.70 -9.46 -50.53
N CYS A 154 6.18 -8.50 -49.74
CA CYS A 154 6.38 -8.72 -48.31
C CYS A 154 5.02 -8.75 -47.61
N SER A 155 4.80 -9.76 -46.78
CA SER A 155 3.64 -9.87 -45.89
C SER A 155 4.14 -9.94 -44.45
N ASN A 156 3.49 -9.21 -43.55
CA ASN A 156 3.71 -9.26 -42.11
C ASN A 156 3.62 -10.71 -41.61
N GLY A 157 4.66 -11.22 -40.98
CA GLY A 157 4.68 -12.60 -40.47
C GLY A 157 4.58 -12.58 -38.94
N GLU A 158 3.55 -13.20 -38.36
CA GLU A 158 3.33 -13.20 -36.90
C GLU A 158 4.30 -14.10 -36.11
N ASP A 159 5.42 -14.50 -36.73
CA ASP A 159 6.35 -15.51 -36.22
C ASP A 159 7.75 -14.88 -36.03
N GLY A 160 8.16 -14.70 -34.78
CA GLY A 160 9.48 -14.17 -34.39
C GLY A 160 10.67 -15.10 -34.61
#